data_AF-A0A6N9VBU8-F1
#
_entry.id   AF-A0A6N9VBU8-F1
#
_cell.length_a   1.000
_cell.length_b   1.000
_cell.length_c   1.000
_cell.angle_alpha   90.00
_cell.angle_beta   90.00
_cell.angle_gamma   90.00
#
_symmetry.space_group_name_H-M   'P 1'
#
loop_
_entity.id
_entity.type
_entity.pdbx_description
1 polymer ?
#
loop_
_entity_poly.entity_id
_entity_poly.type
_entity_poly.pdbx_seq_one_letter_code
_entity_poly.pdbx_strand_id
1 'polypeptide(L)'
;MASAGHLATRDQIADTLARTYDGQPLGDMRDEHAALHVEAADAVLGALAADVEVSAYRIALLPVGHPMRAFAAITVRLCDSGLWQIDRLGFLLDADGRWEHPTRRSREWCAAREFDLETALRLARAAAPAIRVGDSTVGALIGREAS
;
A
#
# COMPACT_ATOMS: atom_id res chain seq x y z
N MET A 1 23.13 8.83 5.90
CA MET A 1 23.66 7.72 5.09
C MET A 1 22.87 6.48 5.46
N ALA A 2 21.98 6.01 4.57
CA ALA A 2 21.22 4.78 4.81
C ALA A 2 22.18 3.60 4.67
N SER A 3 22.26 2.75 5.68
CA SER A 3 22.99 1.49 5.61
C SER A 3 22.32 0.62 4.55
N ALA A 4 23.01 0.31 3.46
CA ALA A 4 22.56 -0.70 2.52
C ALA A 4 22.58 -2.04 3.28
N GLY A 5 21.41 -2.53 3.68
CA GLY A 5 21.28 -3.81 4.34
C GLY A 5 21.89 -4.90 3.47
N HIS A 6 22.89 -5.62 4.00
CA HIS A 6 23.47 -6.77 3.32
C HIS A 6 22.39 -7.85 3.24
N LEU A 7 21.85 -8.10 2.05
CA LEU A 7 20.90 -9.18 1.82
C LEU A 7 21.66 -10.51 1.99
N ALA A 8 21.09 -11.39 2.83
CA ALA A 8 21.64 -12.72 3.03
C ALA A 8 21.67 -13.49 1.71
N THR A 9 22.78 -14.17 1.44
CA THR A 9 22.93 -14.98 0.24
C THR A 9 22.13 -16.27 0.35
N ARG A 10 21.82 -16.88 -0.79
CA ARG A 10 21.18 -18.20 -0.89
C ARG A 10 21.82 -19.23 0.04
N ASP A 11 23.14 -19.32 0.03
CA ASP A 11 23.88 -20.31 0.82
C ASP A 11 23.81 -20.01 2.33
N GLN A 12 23.80 -18.72 2.72
CA GLN A 12 23.61 -18.33 4.13
C GLN A 12 22.22 -18.68 4.64
N ILE A 13 21.19 -18.51 3.80
CA ILE A 13 19.82 -18.89 4.11
C ILE A 13 19.71 -20.42 4.22
N ALA A 14 20.25 -21.16 3.26
CA ALA A 14 20.25 -22.62 3.27
C ALA A 14 20.98 -23.19 4.49
N ASP A 15 22.16 -22.65 4.86
CA ASP A 15 22.88 -23.04 6.07
C ASP A 15 22.11 -22.71 7.35
N THR A 16 21.44 -21.56 7.38
CA THR A 16 20.59 -21.18 8.52
C THR A 16 19.40 -22.14 8.67
N LEU A 17 18.75 -22.50 7.57
CA LEU A 17 17.64 -23.47 7.56
C LEU A 17 18.11 -24.85 8.04
N ALA A 18 19.23 -25.35 7.51
CA ALA A 18 19.82 -26.63 7.90
C ALA A 18 20.12 -26.68 9.42
N ARG A 19 20.75 -25.63 9.96
CA ARG A 19 21.04 -25.55 11.40
C ARG A 19 19.77 -25.49 12.24
N THR A 20 18.75 -24.79 11.76
CA THR A 20 17.52 -24.56 12.52
C THR A 20 16.66 -25.82 12.58
N TYR A 21 16.51 -26.52 11.46
CA TYR A 21 15.59 -27.65 11.36
C TYR A 21 16.25 -29.00 11.64
N ASP A 22 17.54 -29.15 11.35
CA ASP A 22 18.26 -30.42 11.46
C ASP A 22 19.45 -30.37 12.42
N GLY A 23 19.73 -29.22 13.02
CA GLY A 23 20.74 -29.06 14.08
C GLY A 23 22.19 -29.14 13.60
N GLN A 24 22.45 -29.13 12.30
CA GLN A 24 23.78 -29.26 11.71
C GLN A 24 23.97 -28.31 10.51
N PRO A 25 25.20 -27.90 10.17
CA PRO A 25 25.46 -27.04 9.02
C PRO A 25 25.18 -27.75 7.70
N LEU A 26 24.88 -26.97 6.67
CA LEU A 26 24.55 -27.50 5.34
C LEU A 26 25.69 -28.34 4.74
N GLY A 27 26.94 -27.94 5.00
CA GLY A 27 28.13 -28.65 4.50
C GLY A 27 28.37 -30.04 5.10
N ASP A 28 27.72 -30.35 6.24
CA ASP A 28 27.84 -31.66 6.91
C ASP A 28 26.69 -32.62 6.52
N MET A 29 25.75 -32.16 5.68
CA MET A 29 24.59 -32.95 5.27
C MET A 29 24.89 -33.83 4.05
N ARG A 30 24.11 -34.90 3.88
CA ARG A 30 24.10 -35.70 2.65
C ARG A 30 23.48 -34.89 1.51
N ASP A 31 23.99 -35.09 0.30
CA ASP A 31 23.61 -34.34 -0.91
C ASP A 31 22.09 -34.21 -1.12
N GLU A 32 21.33 -35.29 -0.93
CA GLU A 32 19.87 -35.28 -1.11
C GLU A 32 19.13 -34.41 -0.07
N HIS A 33 19.61 -34.38 1.18
CA HIS A 33 18.99 -33.57 2.23
C HIS A 33 19.44 -32.11 2.10
N ALA A 34 20.71 -31.87 1.80
CA ALA A 34 21.23 -30.52 1.54
C ALA A 34 20.45 -29.82 0.40
N ALA A 35 20.06 -30.57 -0.63
CA ALA A 35 19.26 -30.04 -1.73
C ALA A 35 17.91 -29.46 -1.29
N LEU A 36 17.25 -30.05 -0.29
CA LEU A 36 15.96 -29.55 0.22
C LEU A 36 16.09 -28.19 0.90
N HIS A 37 17.17 -27.97 1.66
CA HIS A 37 17.44 -26.67 2.30
C HIS A 37 17.80 -25.59 1.28
N VAL A 38 18.49 -25.98 0.23
CA VAL A 38 18.83 -25.10 -0.88
C VAL A 38 17.57 -24.71 -1.68
N GLU A 39 16.69 -25.67 -1.97
CA GLU A 39 15.38 -25.40 -2.60
C GLU A 39 14.51 -24.49 -1.72
N ALA A 40 14.47 -24.75 -0.40
CA ALA A 40 13.76 -23.90 0.55
C ALA A 40 14.34 -22.48 0.60
N ALA A 41 15.67 -22.33 0.52
CA ALA A 41 16.32 -21.02 0.43
C ALA A 41 15.93 -20.27 -0.85
N ASP A 42 15.84 -20.97 -1.99
CA ASP A 42 15.37 -20.39 -3.26
C ASP A 42 13.90 -19.95 -3.16
N ALA A 43 13.04 -20.75 -2.53
CA ALA A 43 11.64 -20.38 -2.29
C ALA A 43 11.50 -19.16 -1.37
N VAL A 44 12.31 -19.07 -0.30
CA VAL A 44 12.36 -17.92 0.59
C VAL A 44 12.85 -16.68 -0.15
N LEU A 45 13.91 -16.79 -0.94
CA LEU A 45 14.41 -15.68 -1.75
C LEU A 45 13.38 -15.24 -2.79
N GLY A 46 12.68 -16.17 -3.45
CA GLY A 46 11.59 -15.87 -4.37
C GLY A 46 10.42 -15.13 -3.69
N ALA A 47 10.05 -15.55 -2.48
CA ALA A 47 9.01 -14.88 -1.69
C ALA A 47 9.45 -13.49 -1.19
N LEU A 48 10.72 -13.32 -0.84
CA LEU A 48 11.28 -12.04 -0.41
C LEU A 48 11.56 -11.10 -1.59
N ALA A 49 11.76 -11.65 -2.78
CA ALA A 49 11.84 -10.92 -4.04
C ALA A 49 10.46 -10.61 -4.62
N ALA A 50 9.36 -10.91 -3.91
CA ALA A 50 8.02 -10.53 -4.33
C ALA A 50 7.99 -9.03 -4.68
N ASP A 51 7.50 -8.74 -5.88
CA ASP A 51 7.45 -7.39 -6.39
C ASP A 51 6.68 -6.49 -5.42
N VAL A 52 7.38 -5.47 -4.92
CA VAL A 52 6.76 -4.45 -4.08
C VAL A 52 5.98 -3.52 -5.00
N GLU A 53 4.66 -3.67 -4.99
CA GLU A 53 3.76 -2.77 -5.69
C GLU A 53 3.05 -1.83 -4.71
N VAL A 54 3.02 -0.53 -5.04
CA VAL A 54 2.21 0.42 -4.28
C VAL A 54 0.75 0.19 -4.65
N SER A 55 -0.04 -0.27 -3.68
CA SER A 55 -1.48 -0.55 -3.88
C SER A 55 -2.40 0.57 -3.40
N ALA A 56 -1.89 1.51 -2.59
CA ALA A 56 -2.67 2.64 -2.10
C ALA A 56 -1.82 3.85 -1.67
N TYR A 57 -2.37 5.04 -1.87
CA TYR A 57 -1.90 6.30 -1.30
C TYR A 57 -2.94 6.85 -0.33
N ARG A 58 -2.50 7.34 0.82
CA ARG A 58 -3.37 8.01 1.80
C ARG A 58 -3.03 9.49 1.86
N ILE A 59 -4.02 10.33 1.57
CA ILE A 59 -3.87 11.79 1.49
C ILE A 59 -4.64 12.41 2.66
N ALA A 60 -3.96 13.20 3.48
CA ALA A 60 -4.58 13.97 4.56
C ALA A 60 -3.88 15.32 4.69
N LEU A 61 -4.66 16.40 4.70
CA LEU A 61 -4.10 17.76 4.80
C LEU A 61 -3.93 18.25 6.25
N LEU A 62 -4.68 17.69 7.21
CA LEU A 62 -4.53 18.04 8.63
C LEU A 62 -3.16 17.59 9.17
N PRO A 63 -2.50 18.34 10.07
CA PRO A 63 -1.15 18.01 10.59
C PRO A 63 -1.03 16.60 11.19
N VAL A 64 0.21 16.07 11.19
CA VAL A 64 0.50 14.79 11.84
C VAL A 64 0.21 14.93 13.33
N GLY A 65 -0.59 14.03 13.90
CA GLY A 65 -1.04 14.09 15.30
C GLY A 65 -2.40 14.77 15.52
N HIS A 66 -2.96 15.46 14.51
CA HIS A 66 -4.30 16.04 14.66
C HIS A 66 -5.34 14.92 14.87
N PRO A 67 -6.22 15.01 15.90
CA PRO A 67 -7.12 13.91 16.27
C PRO A 67 -8.08 13.52 15.14
N MET A 68 -8.47 14.48 14.32
CA MET A 68 -9.36 14.27 13.17
C MET A 68 -8.65 13.86 11.86
N ARG A 69 -7.31 13.73 11.84
CA ARG A 69 -6.55 13.44 10.61
C ARG A 69 -7.02 12.16 9.93
N ALA A 70 -7.37 11.14 10.71
CA ALA A 70 -7.83 9.87 10.18
C ALA A 70 -9.15 10.00 9.40
N PHE A 71 -10.08 10.82 9.91
CA PHE A 71 -11.40 11.06 9.30
C PHE A 71 -11.34 12.04 8.12
N ALA A 72 -10.33 12.92 8.09
CA ALA A 72 -10.06 13.82 6.98
C ALA A 72 -9.41 13.14 5.77
N ALA A 73 -8.94 11.91 5.91
CA ALA A 73 -8.15 11.27 4.88
C ALA A 73 -8.99 10.79 3.69
N ILE A 74 -8.41 10.91 2.51
CA ILE A 74 -8.85 10.28 1.26
C ILE A 74 -7.84 9.19 0.91
N THR A 75 -8.31 8.06 0.40
CA THR A 75 -7.45 6.97 -0.08
C THR A 75 -7.55 6.92 -1.60
N VAL A 76 -6.41 6.77 -2.27
CA VAL A 76 -6.32 6.49 -3.71
C VAL A 76 -5.81 5.07 -3.83
N ARG A 77 -6.63 4.15 -4.35
CA ARG A 77 -6.38 2.71 -4.30
C ARG A 77 -6.31 2.12 -5.71
N LEU A 78 -5.34 1.24 -5.92
CA LEU A 78 -5.20 0.45 -7.14
C LEU A 78 -6.31 -0.60 -7.19
N CYS A 79 -6.91 -0.75 -8.37
CA CYS A 79 -7.95 -1.71 -8.67
C CYS A 79 -7.39 -2.88 -9.47
N ASP A 80 -8.15 -3.99 -9.52
CA ASP A 80 -7.80 -5.17 -10.33
C ASP A 80 -7.71 -4.85 -11.85
N SER A 81 -8.30 -3.73 -12.29
CA SER A 81 -8.18 -3.22 -13.66
C SER A 81 -6.82 -2.56 -13.96
N GLY A 82 -5.95 -2.38 -12.96
CA GLY A 82 -4.71 -1.60 -13.07
C GLY A 82 -4.91 -0.08 -13.01
N LEU A 83 -6.16 0.38 -12.86
CA LEU A 83 -6.52 1.78 -12.67
C LEU A 83 -6.72 2.11 -11.18
N TRP A 84 -6.90 3.39 -10.88
CA TRP A 84 -6.97 3.91 -9.52
C TRP A 84 -8.33 4.52 -9.21
N GLN A 85 -8.87 4.16 -8.05
CA GLN A 85 -10.09 4.75 -7.50
C GLN A 85 -9.77 5.65 -6.33
N ILE A 86 -10.58 6.68 -6.13
CA ILE A 86 -10.46 7.62 -5.01
C ILE A 86 -11.60 7.31 -4.06
N ASP A 87 -11.28 6.79 -2.87
CA ASP A 87 -12.25 6.36 -1.87
C ASP A 87 -12.14 7.15 -0.56
N ARG A 88 -13.30 7.34 0.07
CA ARG A 88 -13.38 7.81 1.45
C ARG A 88 -14.61 7.23 2.12
N LEU A 89 -14.39 6.48 3.20
CA LEU A 89 -15.48 5.93 4.04
C LEU A 89 -16.53 5.15 3.21
N GLY A 90 -16.09 4.44 2.16
CA GLY A 90 -16.96 3.68 1.26
C GLY A 90 -17.58 4.47 0.11
N PHE A 91 -17.39 5.79 0.04
CA PHE A 91 -17.80 6.61 -1.10
C PHE A 91 -16.66 6.73 -2.10
N LEU A 92 -16.97 6.71 -3.40
CA LEU A 92 -16.01 6.93 -4.48
C LEU A 92 -16.23 8.29 -5.14
N LEU A 93 -15.13 8.97 -5.46
CA LEU A 93 -15.13 10.24 -6.19
C LEU A 93 -15.14 9.99 -7.70
N ASP A 94 -15.99 10.70 -8.44
CA ASP A 94 -15.95 10.74 -9.90
C ASP A 94 -15.18 11.95 -10.46
N ALA A 95 -15.07 12.02 -11.79
CA ALA A 95 -14.37 13.10 -12.48
C ALA A 95 -15.00 14.49 -12.27
N ASP A 96 -16.30 14.53 -11.96
CA ASP A 96 -17.07 15.75 -11.71
C ASP A 96 -16.97 16.22 -10.24
N GLY A 97 -16.23 15.49 -9.41
CA GLY A 97 -16.04 15.80 -8.00
C GLY A 97 -17.19 15.36 -7.09
N ARG A 98 -18.07 14.47 -7.57
CA ARG A 98 -19.19 13.94 -6.77
C ARG A 98 -18.79 12.66 -6.05
N TRP A 99 -19.21 12.57 -4.79
CA TRP A 99 -19.02 11.39 -3.95
C TRP A 99 -20.26 10.51 -3.97
N GLU A 100 -20.10 9.26 -4.38
CA GLU A 100 -21.21 8.31 -4.44
C GLU A 100 -20.84 6.99 -3.78
N HIS A 101 -21.78 6.44 -3.01
CA HIS A 101 -21.64 5.08 -2.49
C HIS A 101 -22.01 4.08 -3.59
N PRO A 102 -21.21 3.02 -3.82
CA PRO A 102 -21.52 2.00 -4.82
C PRO A 102 -22.75 1.18 -4.39
N THR A 103 -23.93 1.53 -4.89
CA THR A 103 -25.15 0.70 -4.74
C THR A 103 -25.21 -0.39 -5.81
N ARG A 104 -24.72 -0.08 -7.02
CA ARG A 104 -24.52 -1.04 -8.12
C ARG A 104 -23.32 -0.64 -8.97
N ARG A 105 -22.34 -1.54 -9.11
CA ARG A 105 -21.11 -1.31 -9.89
C ARG A 105 -21.27 -1.80 -11.32
N SER A 106 -21.95 -1.03 -12.17
CA SER A 106 -21.93 -1.30 -13.61
C SER A 106 -20.55 -0.96 -14.20
N ARG A 107 -20.27 -1.45 -15.41
CA ARG A 107 -19.00 -1.12 -16.10
C ARG A 107 -18.86 0.38 -16.34
N GLU A 108 -19.95 1.04 -16.74
CA GLU A 108 -20.00 2.49 -16.94
C GLU A 108 -19.76 3.23 -15.62
N TRP A 109 -20.34 2.73 -14.53
CA TRP A 109 -20.16 3.31 -13.20
C TRP A 109 -18.69 3.22 -12.73
N CYS A 110 -18.04 2.08 -12.95
CA CYS A 110 -16.61 1.90 -12.65
C CYS A 110 -15.73 2.78 -13.55
N ALA A 111 -16.01 2.82 -14.86
CA ALA A 111 -15.24 3.61 -15.81
C ALA A 111 -15.27 5.13 -15.50
N ALA A 112 -16.36 5.64 -14.91
CA ALA A 112 -16.44 7.04 -14.48
C ALA A 112 -15.62 7.36 -13.21
N ARG A 113 -15.07 6.35 -12.54
CA ARG A 113 -14.44 6.45 -11.21
C ARG A 113 -13.06 5.79 -11.14
N GLU A 114 -12.61 5.17 -12.22
CA GLU A 114 -11.30 4.58 -12.39
C GLU A 114 -10.44 5.48 -13.26
N PHE A 115 -9.27 5.85 -12.77
CA PHE A 115 -8.39 6.82 -13.40
C PHE A 115 -6.96 6.29 -13.47
N ASP A 116 -6.12 6.88 -14.33
CA ASP A 116 -4.68 6.74 -14.14
C ASP A 116 -4.24 7.36 -12.79
N LEU A 117 -3.07 6.96 -12.30
CA LEU A 117 -2.58 7.38 -10.97
C LEU A 117 -2.45 8.91 -10.85
N GLU A 118 -1.95 9.58 -11.89
CA GLU A 118 -1.72 11.02 -11.87
C GLU A 118 -3.05 11.78 -11.73
N THR A 119 -4.03 11.40 -12.56
CA THR A 119 -5.39 11.93 -12.51
C THR A 119 -6.03 11.66 -11.15
N ALA A 120 -5.91 10.45 -10.61
CA ALA A 120 -6.47 10.09 -9.31
C ALA A 120 -5.89 10.95 -8.17
N LEU A 121 -4.57 11.12 -8.13
CA LEU A 121 -3.90 11.96 -7.14
C LEU A 121 -4.28 13.43 -7.28
N ARG A 122 -4.40 13.95 -8.51
CA ARG A 122 -4.83 15.33 -8.77
C ARG A 122 -6.25 15.58 -8.25
N LEU A 123 -7.20 14.71 -8.59
CA LEU A 123 -8.59 14.79 -8.14
C LEU A 123 -8.70 14.68 -6.62
N ALA A 124 -7.98 13.73 -6.01
CA ALA A 124 -7.97 13.57 -4.55
C ALA A 124 -7.41 14.80 -3.83
N ARG A 125 -6.34 15.42 -4.34
CA ARG A 125 -5.80 16.68 -3.80
C ARG A 125 -6.78 17.83 -3.91
N ALA A 126 -7.49 17.94 -5.04
CA ALA A 126 -8.50 18.97 -5.25
C ALA A 126 -9.71 18.80 -4.31
N ALA A 127 -10.12 17.56 -4.04
CA ALA A 127 -11.25 17.26 -3.15
C ALA A 127 -10.91 17.38 -1.65
N ALA A 128 -9.64 17.16 -1.27
CA ALA A 128 -9.22 17.07 0.13
C ALA A 128 -9.62 18.28 1.00
N PRO A 129 -9.51 19.55 0.57
CA PRO A 129 -9.93 20.70 1.38
C PRO A 129 -11.44 20.74 1.68
N ALA A 130 -12.26 20.17 0.79
CA ALA A 130 -13.72 20.20 0.90
C ALA A 130 -14.27 19.07 1.79
N ILE A 131 -13.44 18.10 2.19
CA ILE A 131 -13.84 17.01 3.05
C ILE A 131 -14.37 17.56 4.38
N ARG A 132 -15.57 17.10 4.76
CA ARG A 132 -16.18 17.44 6.06
C ARG A 132 -15.73 16.49 7.14
N VAL A 133 -15.38 17.06 8.29
CA VAL A 133 -15.10 16.34 9.53
C VAL A 133 -15.80 17.07 10.68
N GLY A 134 -16.80 16.43 11.27
CA GLY A 134 -17.76 17.10 12.15
C GLY A 134 -18.47 18.24 11.40
N ASP A 135 -18.49 19.42 12.03
CA ASP A 135 -19.19 20.60 11.50
C ASP A 135 -18.33 21.48 10.58
N SER A 136 -17.05 21.14 10.38
CA SER A 136 -16.11 21.93 9.59
C SER A 136 -15.57 21.17 8.38
N THR A 137 -15.06 21.90 7.39
CA THR A 137 -14.25 21.34 6.31
C THR A 137 -12.78 21.29 6.72
N VAL A 138 -12.01 20.39 6.09
CA VAL A 138 -10.55 20.30 6.29
C VAL A 138 -9.88 21.65 5.99
N GLY A 139 -10.26 22.33 4.90
CA GLY A 139 -9.73 23.65 4.57
C GLY A 139 -10.00 24.70 5.66
N ALA A 140 -11.19 24.69 6.26
CA ALA A 140 -11.51 25.61 7.35
C ALA A 140 -10.71 25.32 8.63
N LEU A 141 -10.48 24.04 8.94
CA LEU A 141 -9.67 23.64 10.10
C LEU A 141 -8.22 24.11 9.95
N ILE A 142 -7.63 23.91 8.78
CA ILE A 142 -6.25 24.35 8.49
C ILE A 142 -6.13 25.88 8.57
N GLY A 143 -7.12 26.61 8.03
CA GLY A 143 -7.14 28.07 8.10
C GLY A 143 -7.20 28.63 9.53
N ARG A 144 -7.85 27.91 10.46
CA ARG A 144 -7.92 28.30 11.88
C ARG A 144 -6.63 28.03 12.65
N GLU A 145 -5.88 26.97 12.30
CA GLU A 145 -4.61 26.66 12.96
C GLU A 145 -3.47 27.59 12.51
N ALA A 146 -3.61 28.22 11.35
CA ALA A 146 -2.62 29.15 10.80
C ALA A 146 -2.81 30.62 11.23
N SER A 147 -3.85 30.93 12.01
CA SER A 147 -4.18 32.27 12.52
C SER A 147 -3.79 32.40 13.99
#